data_AF-A0A2V9JYN8-F1
#
_entry.id   AF-A0A2V9JYN8-F1
#
_cell.length_a   1.000
_cell.length_b   1.000
_cell.length_c   1.000
_cell.angle_alpha   90.00
_cell.angle_beta   90.00
_cell.angle_gamma   90.00
#
_symmetry.space_group_name_H-M   'P 1'
#
loop_
_entity.id
_entity.type
_entity.pdbx_description
1 polymer ?
#
loop_
_entity_poly.entity_id
_entity_poly.type
_entity_poly.pdbx_seq_one_letter_code
_entity_poly.pdbx_strand_id
1 'polypeptide(L)' 'MYAFLRGASPEGIAHSFPLITLEEVYGAIAFYLAHQAEIDAYLRQGESEFDALRQKVRQANPLLFRKLEEARQQTPTSHP' A
#
# COMPACT_ATOMS: atom_id res chain seq x y z
N MET A 1 -7.45 -4.58 -2.51
CA MET A 1 -7.18 -6.03 -2.70
C MET A 1 -6.18 -6.60 -1.71
N TYR A 2 -5.04 -5.95 -1.43
CA TYR A 2 -4.05 -6.49 -0.48
C TYR A 2 -4.58 -6.84 0.91
N ALA A 3 -5.55 -6.10 1.47
CA ALA A 3 -6.15 -6.45 2.76
C ALA A 3 -6.90 -7.79 2.71
N PHE A 4 -7.71 -7.99 1.66
CA PHE A 4 -8.42 -9.25 1.41
C PHE A 4 -7.44 -10.41 1.19
N LEU A 5 -6.39 -10.20 0.38
CA LEU A 5 -5.34 -11.20 0.16
C LEU A 5 -4.55 -11.56 1.42
N ARG A 6 -4.50 -10.67 2.42
CA ARG A 6 -3.92 -10.92 3.74
C ARG A 6 -4.90 -11.56 4.74
N GLY A 7 -6.08 -11.98 4.27
CA GLY A 7 -7.08 -12.67 5.08
C GLY A 7 -8.06 -11.74 5.81
N ALA A 8 -8.09 -10.44 5.53
CA ALA A 8 -9.12 -9.57 6.07
C ALA A 8 -10.49 -9.93 5.49
N SER A 9 -11.53 -9.98 6.34
CA SER A 9 -12.89 -10.15 5.87
C SER A 9 -13.39 -8.91 5.11
N PRO A 10 -14.36 -9.03 4.20
CA PRO A 10 -15.00 -7.90 3.53
C PRO A 10 -15.52 -6.83 4.50
N GLU A 11 -16.09 -7.24 5.63
CA GLU A 11 -16.59 -6.35 6.68
C GLU A 11 -15.43 -5.60 7.38
N GLY A 12 -14.32 -6.28 7.66
CA GLY A 12 -13.12 -5.64 8.21
C GLY A 12 -12.50 -4.63 7.24
N ILE A 13 -12.59 -4.90 5.94
CA ILE A 13 -12.17 -3.97 4.90
C ILE A 13 -13.11 -2.76 4.87
N ALA A 14 -14.43 -2.96 4.82
CA ALA A 14 -15.41 -1.87 4.82
C ALA A 14 -15.26 -0.97 6.07
N HIS A 15 -15.03 -1.57 7.24
CA HIS A 15 -14.81 -0.82 8.48
C HIS A 15 -13.56 0.08 8.41
N SER A 16 -12.51 -0.36 7.70
CA SER A 16 -11.28 0.40 7.51
C SER A 16 -11.42 1.55 6.50
N PHE A 17 -12.49 1.54 5.68
CA PHE A 17 -12.73 2.51 4.61
C PHE A 17 -14.19 3.00 4.67
N PRO A 18 -14.54 3.93 5.59
CA PRO A 18 -15.92 4.36 5.81
C PRO A 18 -16.56 5.12 4.63
N LEU A 19 -15.80 5.37 3.56
CA LEU A 19 -16.25 6.04 2.33
C LEU A 19 -16.84 5.08 1.29
N ILE A 20 -16.71 3.76 1.49
CA ILE A 20 -17.25 2.74 0.59
C ILE A 20 -18.23 1.84 1.34
N THR A 21 -19.29 1.41 0.67
CA THR A 21 -20.29 0.52 1.27
C THR A 21 -19.81 -0.93 1.28
N LEU A 22 -20.45 -1.77 2.09
CA LEU A 22 -20.11 -3.19 2.16
C LEU A 22 -20.37 -3.89 0.80
N GLU A 23 -21.44 -3.50 0.11
CA GLU A 23 -21.79 -4.00 -1.23
C GLU A 23 -20.71 -3.66 -2.25
N GLU A 24 -20.17 -2.44 -2.21
CA GLU A 24 -19.06 -2.02 -3.07
C GLU A 24 -17.79 -2.83 -2.78
N VAL A 25 -17.51 -3.13 -1.51
CA VAL A 25 -16.39 -3.99 -1.14
C VAL A 25 -16.56 -5.40 -1.71
N TYR A 26 -17.74 -6.01 -1.54
CA TYR A 26 -18.02 -7.33 -2.10
C TYR A 26 -17.94 -7.33 -3.63
N GLY A 27 -18.50 -6.32 -4.29
CA GLY A 27 -18.42 -6.15 -5.74
C GLY A 27 -16.98 -6.02 -6.25
N ALA A 28 -16.17 -5.21 -5.57
CA ALA A 28 -14.75 -5.06 -5.91
C ALA A 28 -13.96 -6.36 -5.71
N ILE A 29 -14.23 -7.13 -4.65
CA ILE A 29 -13.62 -8.44 -4.42
C ILE A 29 -14.03 -9.43 -5.52
N ALA A 30 -15.33 -9.52 -5.84
CA ALA A 30 -15.82 -10.41 -6.88
C ALA A 30 -15.20 -10.08 -8.25
N PHE A 31 -15.13 -8.80 -8.60
CA PHE A 31 -14.46 -8.34 -9.82
C PHE A 31 -12.98 -8.71 -9.81
N TYR A 32 -12.27 -8.48 -8.69
CA TYR A 32 -10.87 -8.87 -8.57
C TYR A 32 -10.66 -10.37 -8.78
N LEU A 33 -11.48 -11.22 -8.15
CA LEU A 33 -11.39 -12.67 -8.30
C LEU A 33 -11.64 -13.14 -9.74
N ALA A 34 -12.51 -12.47 -10.49
CA ALA A 34 -12.76 -12.77 -11.90
C ALA A 34 -11.64 -12.30 -12.85
N HIS A 35 -10.86 -11.30 -12.45
CA HIS A 35 -9.84 -10.64 -13.28
C HIS A 35 -8.44 -10.64 -12.65
N GLN A 36 -8.12 -11.64 -11.82
CA GLN A 36 -6.90 -11.65 -10.99
C GLN A 36 -5.62 -11.45 -11.80
N ALA A 37 -5.45 -12.17 -12.90
CA ALA A 37 -4.22 -12.11 -13.69
C ALA A 37 -3.94 -10.69 -14.24
N GLU A 38 -4.98 -10.03 -14.73
CA GLU A 38 -4.90 -8.67 -15.28
C GLU A 38 -4.63 -7.65 -14.17
N ILE A 39 -5.39 -7.72 -13.08
CA ILE A 39 -5.26 -6.76 -11.98
C ILE A 39 -3.93 -6.95 -11.25
N ASP A 40 -3.47 -8.18 -11.04
CA ASP A 40 -2.17 -8.44 -10.43
C ASP A 40 -1.03 -7.92 -11.33
N ALA A 41 -1.16 -8.02 -12.66
CA ALA A 41 -0.18 -7.44 -13.58
C ALA A 41 -0.16 -5.91 -13.47
N TYR A 42 -1.32 -5.27 -13.44
CA TYR A 42 -1.45 -3.83 -13.25
C TYR A 42 -0.85 -3.37 -11.91
N LEU A 43 -1.14 -4.08 -10.81
CA LEU A 43 -0.61 -3.78 -9.49
C LEU A 43 0.92 -3.91 -9.44
N ARG A 44 1.48 -4.98 -10.01
CA ARG A 44 2.94 -5.18 -10.09
C ARG A 44 3.63 -4.08 -10.91
N GLN A 45 3.01 -3.66 -12.00
CA GLN A 45 3.54 -2.56 -12.82
C GLN A 45 3.59 -1.27 -11.99
N GLY A 46 2.50 -0.93 -11.30
CA GLY A 46 2.45 0.25 -10.43
C GLY A 46 3.48 0.21 -9.29
N GLU A 47 3.70 -0.95 -8.67
CA GLU A 47 4.75 -1.13 -7.67
C GLU A 47 6.13 -0.84 -8.25
N SER A 48 6.45 -1.39 -9.42
CA SER A 48 7.74 -1.16 -10.10
C SER A 48 7.95 0.31 -10.45
N GLU A 49 6.91 1.00 -10.93
CA GLU A 49 6.98 2.43 -11.27
C GLU A 49 7.20 3.29 -10.02
N PHE A 50 6.46 2.99 -8.94
CA PHE A 50 6.59 3.70 -7.68
C PHE A 50 7.98 3.47 -7.06
N ASP A 51 8.52 2.26 -7.14
CA ASP A 51 9.87 1.93 -6.69
C ASP A 51 10.94 2.71 -7.46
N ALA A 52 10.83 2.75 -8.79
CA ALA A 52 11.72 3.53 -9.63
C ALA A 52 11.66 5.03 -9.30
N LEU A 53 10.46 5.57 -9.05
CA LEU A 53 10.29 6.96 -8.64
C LEU A 53 10.95 7.22 -7.28
N ARG A 54 10.72 6.34 -6.29
CA ARG A 54 11.37 6.47 -4.97
C ARG A 54 12.89 6.46 -5.09
N GLN A 55 13.47 5.61 -5.93
CA GLN A 55 14.91 5.58 -6.17
C GLN A 55 15.42 6.89 -6.81
N LYS A 56 14.73 7.39 -7.84
CA LYS A 56 15.08 8.66 -8.50
C LYS A 56 15.06 9.84 -7.52
N VAL A 57 14.00 9.94 -6.70
CA VAL A 57 13.86 11.00 -5.70
C VAL A 57 14.97 10.91 -4.65
N ARG A 58 15.34 9.69 -4.23
CA ARG A 58 16.48 9.45 -3.32
C ARG A 58 17.81 9.90 -3.90
N GLN A 59 18.09 9.55 -5.14
CA GLN A 59 19.31 9.95 -5.84
C GLN A 59 19.38 11.46 -6.06
N ALA A 60 18.25 12.11 -6.34
CA ALA A 60 18.17 13.55 -6.52
C ALA A 60 18.31 14.35 -5.21
N ASN A 61 17.99 13.76 -4.05
CA ASN A 61 17.96 14.45 -2.75
C ASN A 61 18.75 13.71 -1.65
N PRO A 62 20.02 13.34 -1.86
CA PRO A 62 20.74 12.44 -0.97
C PRO A 62 20.89 12.97 0.46
N LEU A 63 21.03 14.30 0.63
CA LEU A 63 21.14 14.92 1.96
C LEU A 63 19.83 14.89 2.75
N LEU A 64 18.68 15.04 2.07
CA LEU A 64 17.37 14.94 2.70
C LEU A 64 17.16 13.53 3.24
N PHE A 65 17.46 12.51 2.44
CA PHE A 65 17.30 11.12 2.86
C PHE A 65 18.27 10.71 3.96
N ARG A 66 19.53 11.18 3.94
CA ARG A 66 20.45 10.98 5.09
C ARG A 66 19.87 11.54 6.39
N LYS A 67 19.36 12.78 6.38
CA LYS A 67 18.72 13.38 7.56
C LYS A 67 17.48 12.60 8.03
N LEU A 68 16.66 12.11 7.10
CA LEU A 68 15.51 11.28 7.44
C LEU A 68 15.93 9.95 8.07
N GLU A 69 17.00 9.32 7.58
CA GLU A 69 17.55 8.09 8.16
C GLU A 69 18.15 8.32 9.54
N GLU A 70 18.90 9.40 9.73
CA GLU A 70 19.44 9.83 11.02
C GLU A 70 18.31 10.08 12.04
N ALA A 71 17.25 10.80 11.66
CA ALA A 71 16.09 11.04 12.52
C ALA A 71 15.35 9.73 12.90
N ARG A 72 15.28 8.76 11.97
CA ARG A 72 14.68 7.44 12.23
C ARG A 72 15.49 6.61 13.21
N GLN A 73 16.81 6.74 13.20
CA GLN A 73 17.70 6.07 14.15
C GLN A 73 17.72 6.75 15.53
N GLN A 74 17.45 8.05 15.58
CA GLN A 74 17.37 8.84 16.81
C GLN A 74 16.01 8.77 17.51
N THR A 75 15.02 8.07 16.95
CA THR A 75 13.76 7.77 17.62
C THR A 75 13.88 6.40 18.30
N PRO A 76 14.41 6.28 19.54
CA PRO A 76 14.15 5.08 20.30
C PRO A 76 12.64 5.03 20.53
N THR A 77 12.04 3.88 20.28
CA THR A 77 10.73 3.53 20.81
C THR A 77 10.76 3.70 22.32
N SER A 78 10.34 4.88 22.78
CA SER A 78 10.01 5.16 24.17
C SER A 78 8.71 5.94 24.15
N HIS A 79 7.61 5.19 24.18
CA HIS A 79 6.37 5.68 24.78
C HIS A 79 5.77 4.53 25.61
N PRO A 80 5.46 4.76 26.89
CA PRO A 80 4.91 3.78 27.82
C PRO A 80 3.48 3.33 27.47
#